data_AF-A0A411Z0H2-F1
#
_entry.id   AF-A0A411Z0H2-F1
#
_cell.length_a   1.000
_cell.length_b   1.000
_cell.length_c   1.000
_cell.angle_alpha   90.00
_cell.angle_beta   90.00
_cell.angle_gamma   90.00
#
_symmetry.space_group_name_H-M   'P 1'
#
loop_
_entity.id
_entity.type
_entity.pdbx_description
1 polymer ?
#
loop_
_entity_poly.entity_id
_entity_poly.type
_entity_poly.pdbx_seq_one_letter_code
_entity_poly.pdbx_strand_id
1 'polypeptide(L)'
;MGMRLGHPAIEGFGLDRWLAFPHILVSGKGETRSPFDSELARIGRSRRIGLVVPSFIMVPGLLQETNMIAMLPSRLVAVRPDQISLPLPIPVAGFPLHLGWHRRRTKDKGLRHVAGLLAQLLN
;
A
#
# COMPACT_ATOMS: atom_id res chain seq x y z
N MET A 1 -4.48 -5.64 -1.43
CA MET A 1 -5.06 -4.28 -1.64
C MET A 1 -6.21 -4.07 -0.66
N GLY A 2 -6.77 -2.86 -0.57
CA GLY A 2 -7.94 -2.57 0.28
C GLY A 2 -9.06 -1.87 -0.50
N MET A 3 -10.30 -2.20 -0.14
CA MET A 3 -11.55 -1.56 -0.58
C MET A 3 -12.56 -1.60 0.57
N ARG A 4 -13.61 -0.77 0.54
CA ARG A 4 -14.71 -0.87 1.53
C ARG A 4 -15.46 -2.19 1.44
N LEU A 5 -16.15 -2.54 2.52
CA LEU A 5 -17.17 -3.58 2.51
C LEU A 5 -18.23 -3.31 1.43
N GLY A 6 -18.70 -4.37 0.76
CA GLY A 6 -19.72 -4.28 -0.29
C GLY A 6 -19.27 -3.51 -1.54
N HIS A 7 -17.97 -3.44 -1.82
CA HIS A 7 -17.46 -2.74 -3.00
C HIS A 7 -17.89 -3.44 -4.31
N PRO A 8 -18.40 -2.72 -5.33
CA PRO A 8 -18.90 -3.35 -6.58
C PRO A 8 -17.84 -4.05 -7.44
N ALA A 9 -16.56 -3.90 -7.11
CA ALA A 9 -15.46 -4.59 -7.79
C ALA A 9 -15.23 -6.03 -7.30
N ILE A 10 -15.85 -6.43 -6.18
CA ILE A 10 -15.64 -7.75 -5.57
C ILE A 10 -16.24 -8.85 -6.44
N GLU A 11 -17.47 -8.64 -6.92
CA GLU A 11 -18.10 -9.56 -7.85
C GLU A 11 -17.38 -9.53 -9.20
N GLY A 12 -16.98 -10.70 -9.69
CA GLY A 12 -16.19 -10.81 -10.91
C GLY A 12 -14.80 -10.14 -10.81
N PHE A 13 -14.20 -10.15 -9.61
CA PHE A 13 -12.90 -9.51 -9.39
C PHE A 13 -11.83 -10.03 -10.36
N GLY A 14 -11.10 -9.09 -10.95
CA GLY A 14 -10.03 -9.32 -11.91
C GLY A 14 -9.37 -8.00 -12.30
N LEU A 15 -8.34 -8.04 -13.14
CA LEU A 15 -7.60 -6.84 -13.54
C LEU A 15 -8.51 -5.77 -14.17
N ASP A 16 -9.37 -6.17 -15.10
CA ASP A 16 -10.28 -5.25 -15.80
C ASP A 16 -11.24 -4.56 -14.82
N ARG A 17 -11.84 -5.34 -13.93
CA ARG A 17 -12.74 -4.83 -12.90
C ARG A 17 -12.02 -3.90 -11.94
N TRP A 18 -10.79 -4.22 -11.55
CA TRP A 18 -9.95 -3.39 -10.69
C TRP A 18 -9.57 -2.04 -11.35
N LEU A 19 -9.28 -2.06 -12.65
CA LEU A 19 -8.92 -0.86 -13.42
C LEU A 19 -10.11 0.08 -13.71
N ALA A 20 -11.35 -0.42 -13.64
CA ALA A 20 -12.55 0.38 -13.85
C ALA A 20 -12.77 1.44 -12.74
N PHE A 21 -12.21 1.24 -11.55
CA PHE A 21 -12.38 2.14 -10.41
C PHE A 21 -11.18 3.08 -10.23
N PRO A 22 -11.38 4.28 -9.67
CA PRO A 22 -10.29 5.17 -9.31
C PRO A 22 -9.45 4.60 -8.17
N HIS A 23 -8.17 4.93 -8.15
CA HIS A 23 -7.22 4.45 -7.15
C HIS A 23 -6.76 5.58 -6.23
N ILE A 24 -6.60 5.25 -4.96
CA ILE A 24 -5.85 6.06 -4.00
C ILE A 24 -4.38 5.65 -4.11
N LEU A 25 -3.52 6.63 -4.37
CA LEU A 25 -2.08 6.48 -4.30
C LEU A 25 -1.55 7.14 -3.03
N VAL A 26 -0.70 6.42 -2.29
CA VAL A 26 0.00 6.99 -1.15
C VAL A 26 1.39 7.43 -1.60
N SER A 27 1.67 8.73 -1.51
CA SER A 27 2.98 9.30 -1.83
C SER A 27 3.29 10.47 -0.89
N GLY A 28 4.34 10.31 -0.09
CA GLY A 28 4.84 11.40 0.77
C GLY A 28 5.45 12.58 -0.01
N LYS A 29 5.72 12.40 -1.31
CA LYS A 29 6.28 13.43 -2.20
C LYS A 29 5.26 13.97 -3.22
N GLY A 30 4.00 13.51 -3.16
CA GLY A 30 2.98 13.91 -4.14
C GLY A 30 3.17 13.30 -5.53
N GLU A 31 3.92 12.21 -5.65
CA GLU A 31 4.05 11.48 -6.91
C GLU A 31 2.69 10.94 -7.34
N THR A 32 2.39 11.00 -8.64
CA THR A 32 1.14 10.53 -9.23
C THR A 32 1.28 9.15 -9.89
N ARG A 33 2.46 8.53 -9.76
CA ARG A 33 2.78 7.19 -10.28
C ARG A 33 3.57 6.42 -9.23
N SER A 34 3.57 5.10 -9.36
CA SER A 34 4.27 4.15 -8.51
C SER A 34 4.94 3.06 -9.36
N PRO A 35 5.82 2.22 -8.79
CA PRO A 35 6.40 1.08 -9.51
C PRO A 35 5.34 0.15 -10.13
N PHE A 36 4.17 0.00 -9.48
CA PHE A 36 3.06 -0.80 -10.02
C PHE A 36 2.54 -0.27 -11.36
N ASP A 37 2.56 1.05 -11.56
CA ASP A 37 2.12 1.66 -12.80
C ASP A 37 3.05 1.31 -13.97
N SER A 38 4.32 1.01 -13.69
CA SER A 38 5.26 0.51 -14.69
C SER A 38 4.96 -0.95 -15.06
N GLU A 39 4.59 -1.79 -14.10
CA GLU A 39 4.17 -3.18 -14.37
C GLU A 39 2.87 -3.23 -15.17
N LEU A 40 1.91 -2.36 -14.88
CA LEU A 40 0.71 -2.21 -15.71
C LEU A 40 1.06 -1.80 -17.14
N ALA A 41 1.94 -0.81 -17.31
CA ALA A 41 2.35 -0.33 -18.63
C ALA A 41 3.02 -1.43 -19.47
N ARG A 42 3.79 -2.33 -18.84
CA ARG A 42 4.45 -3.47 -19.50
C ARG A 42 3.47 -4.45 -20.15
N ILE A 43 2.23 -4.49 -19.66
CA ILE A 43 1.13 -5.30 -20.22
C ILE A 43 0.10 -4.46 -20.99
N GLY A 44 0.44 -3.23 -21.35
CA GLY A 44 -0.42 -2.33 -22.13
C GLY A 44 -1.63 -1.80 -21.35
N ARG A 45 -1.57 -1.78 -20.01
CA ARG A 45 -2.65 -1.33 -19.13
C ARG A 45 -2.25 -0.09 -18.35
N SER A 46 -3.25 0.63 -17.85
CA SER A 46 -3.06 1.79 -16.96
C SER A 46 -4.26 1.91 -16.03
N ARG A 47 -4.04 2.38 -14.81
CA ARG A 47 -5.10 2.73 -13.86
C ARG A 47 -5.33 4.23 -13.80
N ARG A 48 -6.48 4.64 -13.27
CA ARG A 48 -6.78 6.04 -12.96
C ARG A 48 -6.50 6.34 -11.50
N ILE A 49 -5.60 7.28 -11.22
CA ILE A 49 -5.41 7.81 -9.86
C ILE A 49 -6.48 8.88 -9.61
N GLY A 50 -7.37 8.62 -8.67
CA GLY A 50 -8.42 9.57 -8.27
C GLY A 50 -7.97 10.52 -7.16
N LEU A 51 -7.06 10.05 -6.30
CA LEU A 51 -6.56 10.82 -5.16
C LEU A 51 -5.13 10.39 -4.81
N VAL A 52 -4.30 11.38 -4.47
CA VAL A 52 -2.97 11.16 -3.88
C VAL A 52 -3.01 11.64 -2.43
N VAL A 53 -2.57 10.80 -1.50
CA VAL A 53 -2.48 11.15 -0.07
C VAL A 53 -1.06 10.98 0.47
N PRO A 54 -0.63 11.79 1.45
CA PRO A 54 0.73 11.73 1.98
C PRO A 54 0.98 10.55 2.93
N SER A 55 -0.08 9.91 3.45
CA SER A 55 0.04 8.89 4.49
C SER A 55 -1.02 7.80 4.41
N PHE A 56 -0.61 6.56 4.71
CA PHE A 56 -1.51 5.41 4.80
C PHE A 56 -2.60 5.56 5.86
N ILE A 57 -2.41 6.42 6.88
CA ILE A 57 -3.40 6.62 7.94
C ILE A 57 -4.72 7.19 7.41
N MET A 58 -4.69 7.91 6.29
CA MET A 58 -5.86 8.55 5.67
C MET A 58 -6.69 7.58 4.83
N VAL A 59 -6.04 6.56 4.26
CA VAL A 59 -6.67 5.64 3.29
C VAL A 59 -7.96 5.00 3.82
N PRO A 60 -8.03 4.52 5.07
CA PRO A 60 -9.20 3.81 5.57
C PRO A 60 -10.51 4.60 5.55
N GLY A 61 -10.50 5.84 6.06
CA GLY A 61 -11.69 6.70 6.00
C GLY A 61 -12.10 6.99 4.55
N LEU A 62 -11.12 7.18 3.66
CA LEU A 62 -11.38 7.39 2.25
C LEU A 62 -11.96 6.17 1.55
N LEU A 63 -11.52 4.95 1.93
CA LEU A 63 -12.10 3.73 1.38
C LEU A 63 -13.56 3.57 1.81
N GLN A 64 -13.89 3.83 3.07
CA GLN A 64 -15.27 3.73 3.58
C GLN A 64 -16.25 4.61 2.80
N GLU A 65 -15.84 5.85 2.50
CA GLU A 65 -16.71 6.87 1.91
C GLU A 65 -16.71 6.88 0.37
N THR A 66 -15.92 6.01 -0.28
CA THR A 66 -15.75 6.06 -1.75
C THR A 66 -15.72 4.67 -2.38
N ASN A 67 -15.84 4.64 -3.71
CA ASN A 67 -15.56 3.44 -4.52
C ASN A 67 -14.11 3.45 -5.05
N MET A 68 -13.19 4.06 -4.31
CA MET A 68 -11.77 3.98 -4.66
C MET A 68 -11.14 2.71 -4.11
N ILE A 69 -10.06 2.28 -4.77
CA ILE A 69 -9.26 1.13 -4.36
C ILE A 69 -7.87 1.61 -3.96
N ALA A 70 -7.28 1.02 -2.92
CA ALA A 70 -5.92 1.36 -2.49
C ALA A 70 -5.00 0.14 -2.52
N MET A 71 -3.79 0.34 -3.04
CA MET A 71 -2.69 -0.59 -2.80
C MET A 71 -2.06 -0.29 -1.46
N LEU A 72 -1.94 -1.32 -0.62
CA LEU A 72 -1.50 -1.21 0.76
C LEU A 72 -0.47 -2.32 1.05
N PRO A 73 0.58 -2.03 1.86
CA PRO A 73 1.44 -3.07 2.42
C PRO A 73 0.59 -4.10 3.17
N SER A 74 0.90 -5.39 3.00
CA SER A 74 0.12 -6.49 3.61
C SER A 74 -0.06 -6.35 5.12
N ARG A 75 0.97 -5.83 5.82
CA ARG A 75 0.93 -5.56 7.26
C ARG A 75 -0.10 -4.49 7.68
N LEU A 76 -0.48 -3.56 6.80
CA LEU A 76 -1.51 -2.55 7.09
C LEU A 76 -2.92 -3.03 6.74
N VAL A 77 -3.03 -3.97 5.82
CA VAL A 77 -4.28 -4.52 5.32
C VAL A 77 -5.00 -5.37 6.38
N ALA A 78 -4.26 -6.15 7.16
CA ALA A 78 -4.81 -7.13 8.10
C ALA A 78 -5.51 -6.53 9.34
N VAL A 79 -5.51 -5.20 9.50
CA VAL A 79 -5.77 -4.55 10.78
C VAL A 79 -7.22 -4.02 10.90
N ARG A 80 -8.06 -4.12 9.86
CA ARG A 80 -9.32 -3.36 9.80
C ARG A 80 -10.57 -4.20 9.47
N PRO A 81 -11.59 -4.23 10.34
CA PRO A 81 -12.81 -5.01 10.14
C PRO A 81 -13.77 -4.40 9.09
N ASP A 82 -13.64 -3.10 8.81
CA ASP A 82 -14.47 -2.32 7.89
C ASP A 82 -14.05 -2.39 6.42
N GLN A 83 -13.04 -3.20 6.10
CA GLN A 83 -12.43 -3.28 4.77
C GLN A 83 -12.31 -4.70 4.27
N ILE A 84 -12.37 -4.83 2.96
CA ILE A 84 -12.11 -6.07 2.27
C ILE A 84 -10.71 -5.99 1.67
N SER A 85 -9.95 -7.07 1.86
CA SER A 85 -8.69 -7.25 1.18
C SER A 85 -8.74 -8.37 0.17
N LEU A 86 -8.20 -8.08 -1.02
CA LEU A 86 -7.94 -9.05 -2.06
C LEU A 86 -6.46 -9.00 -2.51
N PRO A 87 -5.91 -10.12 -3.02
CA PRO A 87 -4.59 -10.17 -3.65
C PRO A 87 -4.52 -9.28 -4.89
N LEU A 88 -3.36 -8.67 -5.14
CA LEU A 88 -3.15 -7.82 -6.32
C LEU A 88 -3.50 -8.56 -7.63
N PRO A 89 -4.12 -7.87 -8.61
CA PRO A 89 -4.56 -8.53 -9.84
C PRO A 89 -3.38 -8.91 -10.76
N ILE A 90 -2.20 -8.32 -10.52
CA ILE A 90 -0.92 -8.69 -11.13
C ILE A 90 0.18 -8.67 -10.07
N PRO A 91 1.23 -9.49 -10.23
CA PRO A 91 2.38 -9.45 -9.34
C PRO A 91 3.12 -8.13 -9.47
N VAL A 92 3.65 -7.65 -8.35
CA VAL A 92 4.59 -6.53 -8.28
C VAL A 92 5.62 -6.83 -7.23
N ALA A 93 6.86 -6.42 -7.47
CA ALA A 93 7.89 -6.54 -6.46
C ALA A 93 7.47 -5.77 -5.20
N GLY A 94 7.58 -6.44 -4.05
CA GLY A 94 7.50 -5.77 -2.76
C GLY A 94 8.68 -4.81 -2.58
N PHE A 95 8.66 -4.07 -1.49
CA PHE A 95 9.77 -3.20 -1.10
C PHE A 95 10.34 -3.66 0.25
N PRO A 96 11.67 -3.55 0.43
CA PRO A 96 12.29 -3.85 1.72
C PRO A 96 11.95 -2.78 2.76
N LEU A 97 11.83 -3.20 4.02
CA LEU A 97 11.77 -2.29 5.16
C LEU A 97 13.16 -2.23 5.80
N HIS A 98 13.70 -1.01 5.92
CA HIS A 98 15.04 -0.80 6.46
C HIS A 98 15.00 -0.05 7.79
N LEU A 99 15.90 -0.43 8.70
CA LEU A 99 16.25 0.37 9.87
C LEU A 99 17.53 1.16 9.54
N GLY A 100 17.46 2.48 9.63
CA GLY A 100 18.57 3.37 9.29
C GLY A 100 19.00 4.23 10.46
N TRP A 101 20.31 4.40 10.64
CA TRP A 101 20.89 5.33 11.61
C TRP A 101 22.24 5.88 11.13
N HIS A 102 22.65 7.00 11.69
CA HIS A 102 23.94 7.59 11.37
C HIS A 102 25.09 6.75 11.94
N ARG A 103 26.18 6.56 11.17
CA ARG A 103 27.35 5.74 11.56
C ARG A 103 27.92 6.10 12.94
N ARG A 104 27.90 7.38 13.32
CA ARG A 104 28.34 7.86 14.66
C ARG A 104 27.57 7.23 15.83
N ARG A 105 26.33 6.79 15.62
CA ARG A 105 25.48 6.17 16.64
C ARG A 105 25.57 4.64 16.69
N THR A 106 26.40 4.01 15.85
CA THR A 106 26.49 2.53 15.78
C THR A 106 26.82 1.87 17.13
N LYS A 107 27.59 2.53 18.00
CA LYS A 107 27.95 2.00 19.33
C LYS A 107 26.91 2.29 20.42
N ASP A 108 25.92 3.14 20.14
CA ASP A 108 24.87 3.52 21.08
C ASP A 108 24.10 2.28 21.55
N LYS A 109 24.01 2.08 22.87
CA LYS A 109 23.37 0.88 23.45
C LYS A 109 21.85 0.93 23.31
N GLY A 110 21.24 2.09 23.49
CA GLY A 110 19.78 2.27 23.40
C GLY A 110 19.29 2.07 21.97
N LEU A 111 19.97 2.68 21.00
CA LEU A 111 19.67 2.50 19.58
C LEU A 111 19.77 1.03 19.17
N ARG A 112 20.87 0.35 19.51
CA ARG A 112 21.05 -1.06 19.17
C ARG A 112 20.00 -1.95 19.82
N HIS A 113 19.63 -1.66 21.06
CA HIS A 113 18.59 -2.40 21.75
C HIS A 113 17.24 -2.27 21.04
N VAL A 114 16.78 -1.03 20.79
CA VAL A 114 15.51 -0.78 20.08
C VAL A 114 15.53 -1.33 18.66
N ALA A 115 16.62 -1.12 17.90
CA ALA A 115 16.74 -1.65 16.55
C ALA A 115 16.72 -3.19 16.54
N GLY A 116 17.36 -3.83 17.52
CA GLY A 116 17.31 -5.28 17.69
C GLY A 116 15.90 -5.80 17.99
N LEU A 117 15.17 -5.12 18.89
CA LEU A 117 13.76 -5.45 19.17
C LEU A 117 12.88 -5.29 17.93
N LEU A 118 13.03 -4.18 17.19
CA LEU A 118 12.28 -3.96 15.96
C LEU A 118 12.59 -5.01 14.89
N ALA A 119 13.86 -5.39 14.74
CA ALA A 119 14.24 -6.44 13.80
C ALA A 119 13.60 -7.81 14.14
N GLN A 120 13.45 -8.13 15.43
CA GLN A 120 12.77 -9.34 15.86
C GLN A 120 11.26 -9.29 15.60
N LEU A 121 10.62 -8.12 15.76
CA LEU A 121 9.18 -7.96 15.56
C LEU A 121 8.76 -7.83 14.09
N LEU A 122 9.67 -7.42 13.22
CA LEU A 122 9.39 -7.14 11.80
C LEU A 122 9.79 -8.28 10.86
N ASN A 123 10.58 -9.25 11.35
CA ASN A 123 10.88 -10.52 10.68
C ASN A 123 9.72 -11.51 10.82
#